data_AF-A0A086QYF5-F1
#
_entry.id   AF-A0A086QYF5-F1
#
_cell.length_a   1.000
_cell.length_b   1.000
_cell.length_c   1.000
_cell.angle_alpha   90.00
_cell.angle_beta   90.00
_cell.angle_gamma   90.00
#
_symmetry.space_group_name_H-M   'P 1'
#
loop_
_entity.id
_entity.type
_entity.pdbx_description
1 polymer ?
#
loop_
_entity_poly.entity_id
_entity_poly.type
_entity_poly.pdbx_seq_one_letter_code
_entity_poly.pdbx_strand_id
1 'polypeptide(L)'
;DEEDIEELIKKIDQDRAAVNAVVIQNASQPVPRAHGSFTVLPNQDILMFGGERYDGQRVQVFGDLHRWNFDKNEWRQITSPLMPKSRCSHQAVFYNDHVYVFGGEFSTFYQFFHFKDLWKFCVKTSVWTKLEVANATEVPQARSGHRIALWRNMLLVFGGFHDTTRETRYFNDLHIYFFNDNKWRRVEFPPHAAVPCARSGCLFLAYPQGDFVFMHGGFAKIKDTAKKVQGKTFT
;
A
#
# COMPACT_ATOMS: atom_id res chain seq x y z
N ASP A 1 17.16 5.81 -14.34
CA ASP A 1 17.60 5.95 -12.93
C ASP A 1 16.48 6.50 -12.06
N GLU A 2 16.59 6.49 -10.73
CA GLU A 2 15.52 6.98 -9.83
C GLU A 2 15.14 8.45 -10.12
N GLU A 3 16.11 9.27 -10.56
CA GLU A 3 15.89 10.67 -10.96
C GLU A 3 14.93 10.81 -12.16
N ASP A 4 15.04 9.95 -13.18
CA ASP A 4 14.10 9.96 -14.33
C ASP A 4 12.66 9.60 -13.90
N ILE A 5 12.53 8.76 -12.87
CA ILE A 5 11.23 8.36 -12.35
C ILE A 5 10.62 9.50 -11.55
N GLU A 6 11.39 10.19 -10.73
CA GLU A 6 10.93 11.37 -10.00
C GLU A 6 10.47 12.48 -10.95
N GLU A 7 11.17 12.69 -12.08
CA GLU A 7 10.76 13.63 -13.12
C GLU A 7 9.47 13.22 -13.83
N LEU A 8 9.32 11.94 -14.21
CA LEU A 8 8.07 11.44 -14.80
C LEU A 8 6.91 11.59 -13.81
N ILE A 9 7.16 11.24 -12.55
CA ILE A 9 6.21 11.37 -11.47
C ILE A 9 5.78 12.84 -11.30
N LYS A 10 6.73 13.78 -11.36
CA LYS A 10 6.46 15.22 -11.28
C LYS A 10 5.62 15.69 -12.47
N LYS A 11 5.84 15.14 -13.67
CA LYS A 11 5.02 15.43 -14.85
C LYS A 11 3.59 14.91 -14.70
N ILE A 12 3.41 13.70 -14.14
CA ILE A 12 2.07 13.18 -13.80
C ILE A 12 1.36 14.06 -12.77
N ASP A 13 2.09 14.56 -11.77
CA ASP A 13 1.54 15.51 -10.78
C ASP A 13 1.12 16.83 -11.44
N GLN A 14 1.89 17.33 -12.42
CA GLN A 14 1.56 18.53 -13.20
C GLN A 14 0.33 18.34 -14.08
N ASP A 15 0.20 17.21 -14.78
CA ASP A 15 -0.97 16.91 -15.62
C ASP A 15 -2.25 16.77 -14.77
N ARG A 16 -2.12 16.36 -13.50
CA ARG A 16 -3.22 16.27 -12.53
C ARG A 16 -3.60 17.61 -11.90
N ALA A 17 -2.74 18.63 -11.99
CA ALA A 17 -2.99 19.96 -11.43
C ALA A 17 -4.17 20.70 -12.09
N ALA A 18 -4.71 20.20 -13.20
CA ALA A 18 -5.94 20.70 -13.82
C ALA A 18 -7.21 20.37 -13.01
N VAL A 19 -7.15 19.43 -12.06
CA VAL A 19 -8.29 19.06 -11.22
C VAL A 19 -8.37 19.97 -10.00
N ASN A 20 -9.29 20.93 -10.02
CA ASN A 20 -9.47 21.91 -8.93
C ASN A 20 -10.54 21.51 -7.89
N ALA A 21 -11.33 20.48 -8.16
CA ALA A 21 -12.39 20.02 -7.27
C ALA A 21 -12.56 18.50 -7.33
N VAL A 22 -13.25 17.94 -6.34
CA VAL A 22 -13.67 16.55 -6.37
C VAL A 22 -14.72 16.35 -7.47
N VAL A 23 -14.49 15.35 -8.31
CA VAL A 23 -15.42 14.94 -9.38
C VAL A 23 -15.81 13.50 -9.17
N ILE A 24 -17.11 13.23 -9.16
CA ILE A 24 -17.67 11.88 -9.09
C ILE A 24 -18.54 11.68 -10.33
N GLN A 25 -18.18 10.71 -11.15
CA GLN A 25 -18.85 10.44 -12.41
C GLN A 25 -19.15 8.95 -12.56
N ASN A 26 -20.20 8.63 -13.31
CA ASN A 26 -20.46 7.25 -13.69
C ASN A 26 -19.28 6.69 -14.47
N ALA A 27 -18.96 5.43 -14.23
CA ALA A 27 -17.88 4.73 -14.89
C ALA A 27 -18.34 3.34 -15.33
N SER A 28 -17.67 2.79 -16.34
CA SER A 28 -17.76 1.36 -16.62
C SER A 28 -17.00 0.57 -15.54
N GLN A 29 -17.20 -0.74 -15.52
CA GLN A 29 -16.41 -1.63 -14.68
C GLN A 29 -14.90 -1.42 -14.92
N PRO A 30 -14.10 -1.24 -13.86
CA PRO A 30 -12.65 -1.14 -14.00
C PRO A 30 -12.07 -2.37 -14.69
N VAL A 31 -11.08 -2.14 -15.57
CA VAL A 31 -10.39 -3.24 -16.26
C VAL A 31 -9.76 -4.23 -15.27
N PRO A 32 -9.67 -5.52 -15.64
CA PRO A 32 -9.02 -6.53 -14.81
C PRO A 32 -7.60 -6.10 -14.43
N ARG A 33 -7.30 -6.13 -13.14
CA ARG A 33 -6.00 -5.71 -12.60
C ARG A 33 -5.69 -6.48 -11.32
N ALA A 34 -4.40 -6.72 -11.10
CA ALA A 34 -3.86 -7.39 -9.93
C ALA A 34 -3.27 -6.38 -8.95
N HIS A 35 -3.01 -6.83 -7.72
CA HIS A 35 -2.24 -6.07 -6.72
C HIS A 35 -2.78 -4.67 -6.37
N GLY A 36 -4.05 -4.40 -6.68
CA GLY A 36 -4.79 -3.25 -6.17
C GLY A 36 -5.43 -3.55 -4.82
N SER A 37 -6.16 -2.59 -4.27
CA SER A 37 -6.90 -2.77 -3.03
C SER A 37 -8.40 -2.66 -3.26
N PHE A 38 -9.18 -3.57 -2.66
CA PHE A 38 -10.61 -3.42 -2.44
C PHE A 38 -10.85 -3.20 -0.94
N THR A 39 -11.54 -2.12 -0.59
CA THR A 39 -11.90 -1.79 0.79
C THR A 39 -13.40 -1.72 0.91
N VAL A 40 -13.98 -2.58 1.75
CA VAL A 40 -15.42 -2.57 2.04
C VAL A 40 -15.71 -1.45 3.03
N LEU A 41 -16.71 -0.63 2.70
CA LEU A 41 -17.19 0.46 3.54
C LEU A 41 -18.34 -0.01 4.46
N PRO A 42 -18.66 0.74 5.53
CA PRO A 42 -19.78 0.39 6.43
C PRO A 42 -21.14 0.29 5.73
N ASN A 43 -21.32 1.03 4.63
CA ASN A 43 -22.52 0.96 3.79
C ASN A 43 -22.44 -0.12 2.71
N GLN A 44 -21.54 -1.11 2.84
CA GLN A 44 -21.31 -2.23 1.91
C GLN A 44 -20.75 -1.88 0.53
N ASP A 45 -20.69 -0.59 0.18
CA ASP A 45 -19.98 -0.14 -1.00
C ASP A 45 -18.51 -0.53 -0.93
N ILE A 46 -17.90 -0.69 -2.10
CA ILE A 46 -16.50 -1.09 -2.20
C ILE A 46 -15.72 0.02 -2.87
N LEU A 47 -14.64 0.45 -2.23
CA LEU A 47 -13.63 1.29 -2.86
C LEU A 47 -12.53 0.43 -3.46
N MET A 48 -12.23 0.67 -4.73
CA MET A 48 -11.15 0.05 -5.49
C MET A 48 -10.10 1.09 -5.81
N PHE A 49 -8.85 0.85 -5.42
CA PHE A 49 -7.75 1.78 -5.67
C PHE A 49 -6.51 1.06 -6.22
N GLY A 50 -5.93 1.66 -7.27
CA GLY A 50 -4.66 1.26 -7.84
C GLY A 50 -4.65 -0.12 -8.52
N GLY A 51 -3.51 -0.79 -8.43
CA GLY A 51 -3.23 -2.08 -9.05
C GLY A 51 -2.51 -1.97 -10.38
N GLU A 52 -2.29 -3.10 -11.03
CA GLU A 52 -1.56 -3.19 -12.29
C GLU A 52 -2.19 -4.20 -13.25
N ARG A 53 -1.95 -4.01 -14.55
CA ARG A 53 -2.37 -4.93 -15.61
C ARG A 53 -1.25 -5.06 -16.63
N TYR A 54 -0.89 -6.30 -16.94
CA TYR A 54 -0.08 -6.62 -18.11
C TYR A 54 -0.99 -7.04 -19.26
N ASP A 55 -0.85 -6.40 -20.42
CA ASP A 55 -1.66 -6.68 -21.60
C ASP A 55 -0.99 -7.59 -22.64
N GLY A 56 0.19 -8.12 -22.30
CA GLY A 56 1.05 -8.88 -23.23
C GLY A 56 2.16 -8.05 -23.88
N GLN A 57 2.12 -6.71 -23.76
CA GLN A 57 3.16 -5.82 -24.27
C GLN A 57 3.68 -4.85 -23.21
N ARG A 58 2.81 -4.30 -22.37
CA ARG A 58 3.14 -3.27 -21.39
C ARG A 58 2.44 -3.52 -20.06
N VAL A 59 3.11 -3.12 -18.97
CA VAL A 59 2.51 -3.07 -17.64
C VAL A 59 1.93 -1.67 -17.45
N GLN A 60 0.63 -1.59 -17.22
CA GLN A 60 -0.07 -0.38 -16.82
C GLN A 60 -0.30 -0.40 -15.31
N VAL A 61 0.21 0.60 -14.60
CA VAL A 61 -0.04 0.80 -13.18
C VAL A 61 -1.11 1.88 -13.01
N PHE A 62 -2.14 1.58 -12.23
CA PHE A 62 -3.28 2.44 -12.04
C PHE A 62 -3.16 3.26 -10.76
N GLY A 63 -3.80 4.42 -10.75
CA GLY A 63 -3.92 5.31 -9.58
C GLY A 63 -5.29 5.97 -9.51
N ASP A 64 -6.27 5.39 -10.21
CA ASP A 64 -7.68 5.77 -10.16
C ASP A 64 -8.34 5.19 -8.91
N LEU A 65 -9.36 5.91 -8.43
CA LEU A 65 -10.24 5.45 -7.36
C LEU A 65 -11.63 5.21 -7.95
N HIS A 66 -12.14 4.00 -7.74
CA HIS A 66 -13.50 3.62 -8.12
C HIS A 66 -14.31 3.24 -6.90
N ARG A 67 -15.59 3.55 -6.93
CA ARG A 67 -16.58 3.11 -5.94
C ARG A 67 -17.61 2.25 -6.64
N TRP A 68 -17.76 1.02 -6.17
CA TRP A 68 -18.90 0.19 -6.47
C TRP A 68 -20.02 0.52 -5.48
N ASN A 69 -21.14 1.02 -6.00
CA ASN A 69 -22.34 1.17 -5.19
C ASN A 69 -23.14 -0.14 -5.22
N PHE A 70 -23.30 -0.77 -4.06
CA PHE A 70 -23.92 -2.09 -3.97
C PHE A 70 -25.41 -2.02 -4.34
N ASP A 71 -26.14 -1.08 -3.77
CA ASP A 71 -27.60 -0.95 -3.96
C ASP A 71 -28.00 -0.64 -5.40
N LYS A 72 -27.22 0.23 -6.07
CA LYS A 72 -27.48 0.68 -7.44
C LYS A 72 -26.81 -0.20 -8.50
N ASN A 73 -25.95 -1.13 -8.09
CA ASN A 73 -25.20 -1.98 -8.99
C ASN A 73 -24.43 -1.16 -10.07
N GLU A 74 -23.79 -0.06 -9.65
CA GLU A 74 -23.11 0.88 -10.54
C GLU A 74 -21.69 1.21 -10.07
N TRP A 75 -20.79 1.42 -11.04
CA TRP A 75 -19.45 1.96 -10.80
C TRP A 75 -19.45 3.48 -10.93
N ARG A 76 -18.73 4.13 -10.01
CA ARG A 76 -18.38 5.54 -10.12
C ARG A 76 -16.89 5.73 -9.99
N GLN A 77 -16.31 6.55 -10.86
CA GLN A 77 -14.94 7.01 -10.71
C GLN A 77 -14.94 8.28 -9.86
N ILE A 78 -14.01 8.33 -8.91
CA ILE A 78 -13.80 9.46 -8.01
C ILE A 78 -12.42 10.05 -8.33
N THR A 79 -12.40 11.34 -8.65
CA THR A 79 -11.17 12.11 -8.86
C THR A 79 -11.13 13.25 -7.83
N SER A 80 -9.97 13.48 -7.23
CA SER A 80 -9.72 14.54 -6.25
C SER A 80 -8.49 15.36 -6.68
N PRO A 81 -8.38 16.65 -6.31
CA PRO A 81 -7.22 17.49 -6.67
C PRO A 81 -5.88 16.89 -6.23
N LEU A 82 -5.86 16.34 -5.01
CA LEU A 82 -4.76 15.54 -4.50
C LEU A 82 -5.18 14.08 -4.56
N MET A 83 -4.29 13.20 -5.02
CA MET A 83 -4.46 11.75 -4.96
C MET A 83 -3.10 11.07 -4.85
N PRO A 84 -3.02 9.87 -4.26
CA PRO A 84 -1.82 9.08 -4.32
C PRO A 84 -1.44 8.78 -5.79
N LYS A 85 -0.13 8.67 -6.03
CA LYS A 85 0.42 8.26 -7.33
C LYS A 85 -0.02 6.84 -7.68
N SER A 86 -0.04 6.55 -8.98
CA SER A 86 -0.32 5.21 -9.47
C SER A 86 0.57 4.19 -8.78
N ARG A 87 -0.03 3.13 -8.26
CA ARG A 87 0.67 2.13 -7.46
C ARG A 87 -0.05 0.79 -7.43
N CYS A 88 0.73 -0.26 -7.27
CA CYS A 88 0.29 -1.62 -6.98
C CYS A 88 1.01 -2.15 -5.73
N SER A 89 0.61 -3.32 -5.23
CA SER A 89 1.20 -4.00 -4.08
C SER A 89 1.26 -3.15 -2.80
N HIS A 90 0.42 -2.10 -2.72
CA HIS A 90 0.12 -1.34 -1.53
C HIS A 90 -0.89 -2.10 -0.67
N GLN A 91 -1.15 -1.59 0.54
CA GLN A 91 -2.24 -2.08 1.36
C GLN A 91 -3.17 -0.94 1.76
N ALA A 92 -4.45 -1.26 1.94
CA ALA A 92 -5.47 -0.30 2.35
C ALA A 92 -6.34 -0.84 3.50
N VAL A 93 -6.73 0.02 4.42
CA VAL A 93 -7.72 -0.29 5.47
C VAL A 93 -8.71 0.85 5.68
N PHE A 94 -9.94 0.51 6.04
CA PHE A 94 -10.92 1.47 6.52
C PHE A 94 -10.81 1.65 8.03
N TYR A 95 -10.80 2.89 8.49
CA TYR A 95 -10.85 3.28 9.90
C TYR A 95 -11.45 4.68 10.07
N ASN A 96 -12.42 4.84 10.97
CA ASN A 96 -13.07 6.11 11.32
C ASN A 96 -13.42 7.01 10.11
N ASP A 97 -14.28 6.52 9.20
CA ASP A 97 -14.73 7.22 7.98
C ASP A 97 -13.63 7.53 6.95
N HIS A 98 -12.44 6.96 7.12
CA HIS A 98 -11.32 7.14 6.21
C HIS A 98 -10.79 5.81 5.69
N VAL A 99 -10.33 5.80 4.45
CA VAL A 99 -9.50 4.71 3.92
C VAL A 99 -8.04 5.16 3.95
N TYR A 100 -7.20 4.39 4.62
CA TYR A 100 -5.76 4.62 4.68
C TYR A 100 -5.05 3.73 3.67
N VAL A 101 -4.10 4.30 2.93
CA VAL A 101 -3.26 3.59 1.95
C VAL A 101 -1.80 3.81 2.29
N PHE A 102 -1.04 2.73 2.47
CA PHE A 102 0.38 2.79 2.78
C PHE A 102 1.22 2.07 1.72
N GLY A 103 2.33 2.71 1.35
CA GLY A 103 3.39 2.13 0.52
C GLY A 103 2.91 1.65 -0.85
N GLY A 104 3.46 0.52 -1.27
CA GLY A 104 3.28 -0.05 -2.61
C GLY A 104 4.44 0.31 -3.53
N GLU A 105 4.24 0.08 -4.82
CA GLU A 105 5.24 0.39 -5.85
C GLU A 105 4.60 0.85 -7.15
N PHE A 106 5.36 1.60 -7.92
CA PHE A 106 5.12 1.80 -9.34
C PHE A 106 6.09 0.89 -10.09
N SER A 107 5.59 -0.19 -10.68
CA SER A 107 6.40 -1.21 -11.34
C SER A 107 5.99 -1.35 -12.81
N THR A 108 6.92 -1.10 -13.71
CA THR A 108 6.81 -1.33 -15.15
C THR A 108 8.10 -1.98 -15.66
N PHE A 109 8.15 -2.35 -16.94
CA PHE A 109 9.38 -2.92 -17.52
C PHE A 109 10.60 -1.99 -17.49
N TYR A 110 10.37 -0.68 -17.41
CA TYR A 110 11.44 0.32 -17.53
C TYR A 110 11.65 1.12 -16.24
N GLN A 111 10.67 1.10 -15.35
CA GLN A 111 10.63 1.96 -14.17
C GLN A 111 10.13 1.20 -12.97
N PHE A 112 10.81 1.41 -11.85
CA PHE A 112 10.50 0.74 -10.61
C PHE A 112 10.74 1.71 -9.44
N PHE A 113 9.73 1.91 -8.60
CA PHE A 113 9.80 2.82 -7.46
C PHE A 113 8.92 2.36 -6.31
N HIS A 114 9.48 2.26 -5.11
CA HIS A 114 8.72 1.96 -3.90
C HIS A 114 8.24 3.22 -3.19
N PHE A 115 6.98 3.20 -2.77
CA PHE A 115 6.41 4.26 -1.96
C PHE A 115 6.61 3.99 -0.46
N LYS A 116 6.79 5.07 0.32
CA LYS A 116 6.79 5.08 1.80
C LYS A 116 5.74 6.00 2.40
N ASP A 117 4.91 6.60 1.56
CA ASP A 117 3.91 7.58 1.97
C ASP A 117 2.68 6.90 2.57
N LEU A 118 2.02 7.62 3.49
CA LEU A 118 0.72 7.25 4.04
C LEU A 118 -0.31 8.27 3.55
N TRP A 119 -1.38 7.78 2.97
CA TRP A 119 -2.51 8.59 2.52
C TRP A 119 -3.77 8.22 3.28
N LYS A 120 -4.65 9.20 3.51
CA LYS A 120 -6.01 8.96 3.96
C LYS A 120 -7.01 9.54 2.96
N PHE A 121 -8.09 8.82 2.71
CA PHE A 121 -9.22 9.26 1.89
C PHE A 121 -10.44 9.41 2.79
N CYS A 122 -11.01 10.61 2.88
CA CYS A 122 -12.25 10.83 3.61
C CYS A 122 -13.44 10.38 2.76
N VAL A 123 -14.17 9.36 3.21
CA VAL A 123 -15.29 8.77 2.45
C VAL A 123 -16.45 9.75 2.29
N LYS A 124 -16.64 10.66 3.25
CA LYS A 124 -17.71 11.66 3.24
C LYS A 124 -17.46 12.77 2.23
N THR A 125 -16.23 13.28 2.17
CA THR A 125 -15.87 14.42 1.30
C THR A 125 -15.26 13.98 -0.02
N SER A 126 -14.89 12.70 -0.14
CA SER A 126 -14.15 12.15 -1.29
C SER A 126 -12.82 12.86 -1.57
N VAL A 127 -12.16 13.33 -0.50
CA VAL A 127 -10.87 14.04 -0.56
C VAL A 127 -9.76 13.15 -0.02
N TRP A 128 -8.64 13.11 -0.75
CA TRP A 128 -7.40 12.54 -0.24
C TRP A 128 -6.57 13.56 0.53
N THR A 129 -5.85 13.08 1.52
CA THR A 129 -4.85 13.85 2.27
C THR A 129 -3.61 12.97 2.44
N LYS A 130 -2.46 13.49 2.03
CA LYS A 130 -1.17 12.87 2.37
C LYS A 130 -0.86 13.19 3.83
N LEU A 131 -0.53 12.16 4.60
CA LEU A 131 -0.19 12.30 6.00
C LEU A 131 1.31 12.50 6.13
N GLU A 132 1.69 13.75 6.44
CA GLU A 132 3.05 14.08 6.82
C GLU A 132 3.20 13.85 8.33
N VAL A 133 4.26 13.15 8.74
CA VAL A 133 4.51 12.75 10.13
C VAL A 133 5.77 13.43 10.64
N ALA A 134 5.73 13.92 11.89
CA ALA A 134 6.77 14.79 12.42
C ALA A 134 8.15 14.11 12.56
N ASN A 135 8.18 12.81 12.89
CA ASN A 135 9.42 12.06 13.05
C ASN A 135 9.63 11.09 11.87
N ALA A 136 10.39 11.54 10.87
CA ALA A 136 10.69 10.76 9.68
C ALA A 136 11.46 9.45 9.96
N THR A 137 12.15 9.34 11.12
CA THR A 137 12.98 8.16 11.44
C THR A 137 12.17 6.93 11.86
N GLU A 138 10.95 7.13 12.38
CA GLU A 138 10.04 6.05 12.77
C GLU A 138 9.15 5.59 11.62
N VAL A 139 9.17 6.30 10.48
CA VAL A 139 8.38 5.92 9.30
C VAL A 139 8.96 4.63 8.71
N PRO A 140 8.11 3.64 8.39
CA PRO A 140 8.59 2.45 7.72
C PRO A 140 9.25 2.83 6.38
N GLN A 141 10.41 2.23 6.10
CA GLN A 141 11.08 2.40 4.80
C GLN A 141 10.15 2.07 3.63
N ALA A 142 10.44 2.64 2.45
CA ALA A 142 9.68 2.40 1.23
C ALA A 142 9.58 0.90 0.94
N ARG A 143 8.36 0.42 0.71
CA ARG A 143 8.13 -1.03 0.62
C ARG A 143 6.85 -1.37 -0.14
N SER A 144 6.86 -2.52 -0.80
CA SER A 144 5.67 -3.17 -1.37
C SER A 144 5.57 -4.62 -0.87
N GLY A 145 4.41 -5.25 -1.11
CA GLY A 145 4.15 -6.63 -0.70
C GLY A 145 4.16 -6.85 0.83
N HIS A 146 4.18 -5.76 1.59
CA HIS A 146 4.01 -5.74 3.03
C HIS A 146 2.55 -6.05 3.38
N ARG A 147 2.28 -6.32 4.65
CA ARG A 147 0.91 -6.48 5.14
C ARG A 147 0.59 -5.46 6.20
N ILE A 148 -0.69 -5.08 6.22
CA ILE A 148 -1.23 -4.23 7.27
C ILE A 148 -2.39 -4.92 7.97
N ALA A 149 -2.54 -4.66 9.25
CA ALA A 149 -3.69 -5.09 10.02
C ALA A 149 -4.17 -3.94 10.91
N LEU A 150 -5.48 -3.75 10.97
CA LEU A 150 -6.09 -2.87 11.95
C LEU A 150 -6.23 -3.62 13.27
N TRP A 151 -5.69 -3.07 14.35
CA TRP A 151 -5.84 -3.60 15.69
C TRP A 151 -6.19 -2.47 16.65
N ARG A 152 -7.38 -2.52 17.23
CA ARG A 152 -7.93 -1.43 18.05
C ARG A 152 -7.91 -0.11 17.24
N ASN A 153 -7.26 0.92 17.76
CA ASN A 153 -7.04 2.22 17.13
C ASN A 153 -5.60 2.36 16.58
N MET A 154 -5.02 1.27 16.10
CA MET A 154 -3.66 1.22 15.58
C MET A 154 -3.59 0.49 14.25
N LEU A 155 -2.75 0.98 13.36
CA LEU A 155 -2.39 0.31 12.12
C LEU A 155 -1.05 -0.38 12.29
N LEU A 156 -1.05 -1.71 12.20
CA LEU A 156 0.16 -2.52 12.21
C LEU A 156 0.66 -2.68 10.77
N VAL A 157 1.96 -2.52 10.55
CA VAL A 157 2.63 -2.77 9.26
C VAL A 157 3.76 -3.76 9.48
N PHE A 158 3.75 -4.87 8.74
CA PHE A 158 4.79 -5.89 8.84
C PHE A 158 5.36 -6.27 7.48
N GLY A 159 6.69 -6.40 7.46
CA GLY A 159 7.42 -7.03 6.37
C GLY A 159 7.33 -6.28 5.04
N GLY A 160 7.26 -7.04 3.96
CA GLY A 160 7.38 -6.54 2.60
C GLY A 160 8.83 -6.56 2.11
N PHE A 161 9.07 -5.89 0.99
CA PHE A 161 10.41 -5.75 0.43
C PHE A 161 10.62 -4.38 -0.18
N HIS A 162 11.90 -4.05 -0.33
CA HIS A 162 12.40 -2.92 -1.09
C HIS A 162 13.43 -3.46 -2.08
N ASP A 163 13.14 -3.32 -3.36
CA ASP A 163 14.01 -3.69 -4.46
C ASP A 163 14.68 -2.45 -5.06
N THR A 164 15.93 -2.63 -5.43
CA THR A 164 16.75 -1.63 -6.12
C THR A 164 17.45 -2.31 -7.28
N THR A 165 18.09 -1.55 -8.15
CA THR A 165 18.91 -2.14 -9.23
C THR A 165 20.06 -3.03 -8.74
N ARG A 166 20.43 -2.92 -7.45
CA ARG A 166 21.59 -3.63 -6.86
C ARG A 166 21.18 -4.77 -5.93
N GLU A 167 20.14 -4.58 -5.15
CA GLU A 167 19.70 -5.57 -4.16
C GLU A 167 18.20 -5.51 -3.86
N THR A 168 17.64 -6.69 -3.54
CA THR A 168 16.31 -6.83 -2.94
C THR A 168 16.46 -7.07 -1.44
N ARG A 169 15.92 -6.17 -0.63
CA ARG A 169 15.85 -6.30 0.83
C ARG A 169 14.44 -6.66 1.26
N TYR A 170 14.29 -7.81 1.91
CA TYR A 170 13.05 -8.15 2.61
C TYR A 170 13.08 -7.61 4.04
N PHE A 171 11.92 -7.22 4.54
CA PHE A 171 11.77 -6.70 5.90
C PHE A 171 11.13 -7.73 6.84
N ASN A 172 11.49 -7.65 8.11
CA ASN A 172 10.83 -8.30 9.24
C ASN A 172 10.50 -7.34 10.38
N ASP A 173 10.58 -6.03 10.11
CA ASP A 173 10.22 -5.03 11.10
C ASP A 173 8.68 -4.97 11.26
N LEU A 174 8.26 -4.64 12.48
CA LEU A 174 6.88 -4.34 12.81
C LEU A 174 6.80 -2.86 13.17
N HIS A 175 5.93 -2.14 12.49
CA HIS A 175 5.64 -0.74 12.77
C HIS A 175 4.19 -0.57 13.19
N ILE A 176 3.95 0.39 14.07
CA ILE A 176 2.62 0.75 14.55
C ILE A 176 2.40 2.21 14.22
N TYR A 177 1.32 2.51 13.53
CA TYR A 177 0.82 3.87 13.36
C TYR A 177 -0.36 4.13 14.28
N PHE A 178 -0.23 5.19 15.09
CA PHE A 178 -1.26 5.67 16.01
C PHE A 178 -2.07 6.76 15.30
N PHE A 179 -3.33 6.44 14.96
CA PHE A 179 -4.17 7.35 14.18
C PHE A 179 -4.42 8.70 14.87
N ASN A 180 -4.57 8.69 16.20
CA ASN A 180 -4.88 9.89 16.98
C ASN A 180 -3.69 10.87 17.03
N ASP A 181 -2.47 10.33 17.06
CA ASP A 181 -1.25 11.12 17.26
C ASP A 181 -0.55 11.45 15.93
N ASN A 182 -1.05 10.89 14.82
CA ASN A 182 -0.38 10.92 13.52
C ASN A 182 1.12 10.55 13.64
N LYS A 183 1.39 9.43 14.33
CA LYS A 183 2.75 9.02 14.69
C LYS A 183 3.00 7.55 14.39
N TRP A 184 4.19 7.27 13.87
CA TRP A 184 4.73 5.92 13.76
C TRP A 184 5.58 5.56 14.98
N ARG A 185 5.63 4.27 15.29
CA ARG A 185 6.59 3.67 16.21
C ARG A 185 7.06 2.35 15.63
N ARG A 186 8.38 2.15 15.57
CA ARG A 186 8.96 0.84 15.31
C ARG A 186 8.91 0.00 16.59
N VAL A 187 8.46 -1.24 16.48
CA VAL A 187 8.50 -2.20 17.59
C VAL A 187 9.91 -2.78 17.68
N GLU A 188 10.52 -2.61 18.85
CA GLU A 188 11.77 -3.27 19.20
C GLU A 188 11.47 -4.57 19.94
N PHE A 189 12.03 -5.66 19.45
CA PHE A 189 11.88 -6.98 20.07
C PHE A 189 13.06 -7.27 20.99
N PRO A 190 12.84 -7.98 22.11
CA PRO A 190 13.94 -8.46 22.95
C PRO A 190 14.98 -9.25 22.13
N PRO A 191 16.28 -9.20 22.45
CA PRO A 191 17.35 -9.84 21.66
C PRO A 191 17.16 -11.34 21.40
N HIS A 192 16.43 -12.03 22.27
CA HIS A 192 16.19 -13.48 22.20
C HIS A 192 14.73 -13.83 21.87
N ALA A 193 13.92 -12.85 21.49
CA ALA A 193 12.56 -13.12 21.07
C ALA A 193 12.57 -13.86 19.72
N ALA A 194 11.70 -14.88 19.60
CA ALA A 194 11.43 -15.52 18.33
C ALA A 194 10.66 -14.55 17.43
N VAL A 195 11.38 -13.80 16.59
CA VAL A 195 10.78 -12.88 15.62
C VAL A 195 10.60 -13.56 14.27
N PRO A 196 9.49 -13.30 13.55
CA PRO A 196 9.35 -13.78 12.19
C PRO A 196 10.51 -13.30 11.33
N CYS A 197 11.09 -14.18 10.52
CA CYS A 197 12.11 -13.77 9.54
C CYS A 197 11.49 -12.93 8.41
N ALA A 198 12.38 -12.23 7.69
CA ALA A 198 11.99 -11.29 6.65
C ALA A 198 11.20 -11.97 5.53
N ARG A 199 10.09 -11.36 5.12
CA ARG A 199 9.16 -11.92 4.14
C ARG A 199 8.21 -10.86 3.57
N SER A 200 7.75 -11.10 2.35
CA SER A 200 6.61 -10.42 1.74
C SER A 200 5.46 -11.41 1.47
N GLY A 201 4.27 -10.88 1.18
CA GLY A 201 3.14 -11.68 0.71
C GLY A 201 2.51 -12.63 1.74
N CYS A 202 2.98 -12.65 2.99
CA CYS A 202 2.42 -13.47 4.07
C CYS A 202 0.95 -13.13 4.37
N LEU A 203 0.23 -13.99 5.09
CA LEU A 203 -0.99 -13.61 5.78
C LEU A 203 -0.62 -12.89 7.09
N PHE A 204 -1.36 -11.84 7.42
CA PHE A 204 -1.13 -11.05 8.64
C PHE A 204 -2.48 -10.54 9.15
N LEU A 205 -2.98 -11.12 10.25
CA LEU A 205 -4.33 -10.89 10.75
C LEU A 205 -4.28 -10.59 12.25
N ALA A 206 -4.66 -9.37 12.64
CA ALA A 206 -4.82 -9.04 14.05
C ALA A 206 -6.10 -9.67 14.60
N TYR A 207 -6.02 -10.26 15.79
CA TYR A 207 -7.21 -10.76 16.48
C TYR A 207 -7.95 -9.60 17.14
N PRO A 208 -9.20 -9.28 16.75
CA PRO A 208 -9.86 -8.05 17.22
C PRO A 208 -10.10 -7.97 18.73
N GLN A 209 -10.24 -9.12 19.39
CA GLN A 209 -10.64 -9.23 20.80
C GLN A 209 -9.47 -9.51 21.75
N GLY A 210 -8.24 -9.65 21.24
CA GLY A 210 -7.07 -9.95 22.05
C GLY A 210 -5.83 -9.24 21.54
N ASP A 211 -4.68 -9.60 22.10
CA ASP A 211 -3.44 -8.85 21.94
C ASP A 211 -2.41 -9.63 21.10
N PHE A 212 -2.89 -10.38 20.10
CA PHE A 212 -2.04 -11.18 19.22
C PHE A 212 -2.40 -11.04 17.74
N VAL A 213 -1.41 -11.34 16.90
CA VAL A 213 -1.51 -11.30 15.44
C VAL A 213 -1.12 -12.67 14.89
N PHE A 214 -1.94 -13.20 14.00
CA PHE A 214 -1.61 -14.40 13.24
C PHE A 214 -0.79 -14.02 12.02
N MET A 215 0.30 -14.76 11.80
CA MET A 215 1.11 -14.66 10.60
C MET A 215 1.33 -16.05 10.04
N HIS A 216 1.10 -16.21 8.74
CA HIS A 216 1.31 -17.47 8.06
C HIS A 216 1.87 -17.25 6.66
N GLY A 217 2.77 -18.13 6.25
CA GLY A 217 3.31 -18.10 4.91
C GLY A 217 4.23 -16.92 4.60
N GLY A 218 4.32 -16.61 3.31
CA GLY A 218 5.12 -15.53 2.75
C GLY A 218 6.33 -16.05 1.96
N PHE A 219 7.03 -15.13 1.33
CA PHE A 219 8.19 -15.42 0.49
C PHE A 219 9.33 -14.44 0.77
N ALA A 220 10.58 -14.91 0.63
CA ALA A 220 11.75 -14.05 0.58
C ALA A 220 12.82 -14.62 -0.36
N LYS A 221 13.57 -13.74 -1.01
CA LYS A 221 14.86 -14.10 -1.60
C LYS A 221 15.91 -14.07 -0.50
N ILE A 222 16.62 -15.17 -0.31
CA ILE A 222 17.70 -15.29 0.68
C ILE A 222 19.01 -15.66 -0.02
N LYS A 223 20.13 -15.21 0.52
CA LYS A 223 21.46 -15.62 0.07
C LYS A 223 21.90 -16.85 0.87
N ASP A 224 22.36 -17.89 0.19
CA ASP A 224 22.98 -19.04 0.84
C ASP A 224 24.40 -18.71 1.34
N THR A 225 25.05 -19.68 1.98
CA THR A 225 26.43 -19.53 2.48
C THR A 225 27.45 -19.28 1.35
N ALA A 226 27.12 -19.66 0.11
CA ALA A 226 27.90 -19.40 -1.09
C ALA A 226 27.49 -18.09 -1.82
N LYS A 227 26.66 -17.25 -1.18
CA LYS A 227 26.10 -15.99 -1.72
C LYS A 227 25.19 -16.16 -2.95
N LYS A 228 24.74 -17.36 -3.28
CA LYS A 228 23.73 -17.59 -4.32
C LYS A 228 22.35 -17.19 -3.80
N VAL A 229 21.58 -16.50 -4.65
CA VAL A 229 20.22 -16.08 -4.31
C VAL A 229 19.26 -17.24 -4.58
N GLN A 230 18.49 -17.62 -3.57
CA GLN A 230 17.43 -18.62 -3.66
C GLN A 230 16.12 -18.09 -3.08
N GLY A 231 15.00 -18.54 -3.65
CA GLY A 231 13.67 -18.27 -3.10
C GLY A 231 13.39 -19.15 -1.89
N LYS A 232 12.84 -18.57 -0.83
CA LYS A 232 12.35 -19.28 0.35
C LYS A 232 10.88 -18.95 0.56
N THR A 233 10.05 -19.97 0.51
CA THR A 233 8.64 -19.90 0.93
C THR A 233 8.57 -20.29 2.39
N PHE A 234 7.77 -19.54 3.15
CA PHE A 234 7.43 -19.88 4.52
C PHE A 234 6.09 -20.60 4.51
N THR A 235 5.94 -21.57 5.41
CA THR A 235 4.69 -22.28 5.70
C THR A 235 4.31 -22.04 7.15
#